data_AF-A0A7W1N121-F1
#
_entry.id   AF-A0A7W1N121-F1
#
_cell.length_a   1.000
_cell.length_b   1.000
_cell.length_c   1.000
_cell.angle_alpha   90.00
_cell.angle_beta   90.00
_cell.angle_gamma   90.00
#
_symmetry.space_group_name_H-M   'P 1'
#
loop_
_entity.id
_entity.type
_entity.pdbx_description
1 polymer ?
#
loop_
_entity_poly.entity_id
_entity_poly.type
_entity_poly.pdbx_seq_one_letter_code
_entity_poly.pdbx_strand_id
1 'polypeptide(L)'
;MPTPGLSRCLAAYRATGATLPFRDPRGAHGIEMEGYYWRVTDPWSGQVIVALCGVSSAPGGNWAVVALAAHPGGFLRQSMPRSATAALSDLGVSAGTVLQAAGDHVTAHLATDAHLSLRVHDPTLWPHRAFGGLGPAQAVPGLGQYWHPHLLGARLEGHAVLGDRTVDLGGATAYAEKNWGAGFPRRWWWGQAQGFDDPGLCVAFAGGVLERGPLKLPATSVVVRLRDEVLRLVPPFAITAADTRDGAWRIRARSPRHRVTIEGDGNGSEPHLLPVPIPAERRTVNRARQYLAGRMRVEVRTGRRVRYRGESPLAGLEVGDEA
;
A
#
# COMPACT_ATOMS: atom_id res chain seq x y z
N MET A 1 5.28 14.30 -29.89
CA MET A 1 4.36 13.19 -29.53
C MET A 1 4.96 11.89 -30.02
N PRO A 2 4.93 10.79 -29.24
CA PRO A 2 5.44 9.49 -29.71
C PRO A 2 4.64 8.99 -30.92
N THR A 3 5.30 8.29 -31.84
CA THR A 3 4.62 7.68 -32.99
C THR A 3 3.62 6.60 -32.52
N PRO A 4 2.52 6.36 -33.26
CA PRO A 4 1.49 5.39 -32.85
C PRO A 4 2.03 3.99 -32.52
N GLY A 5 3.07 3.54 -33.24
CA GLY A 5 3.74 2.25 -32.99
C GLY A 5 4.47 2.22 -31.64
N LEU A 6 5.21 3.29 -31.30
CA LEU A 6 5.92 3.39 -30.02
C LEU A 6 4.95 3.42 -28.84
N SER A 7 3.80 4.08 -29.00
CA SER A 7 2.73 4.10 -27.99
C SER A 7 2.14 2.70 -27.73
N ARG A 8 1.97 1.89 -28.78
CA ARG A 8 1.49 0.49 -28.63
C ARG A 8 2.52 -0.40 -27.94
N CYS A 9 3.80 -0.29 -28.30
CA CYS A 9 4.87 -1.05 -27.64
C CYS A 9 4.98 -0.70 -26.16
N LEU A 10 4.86 0.59 -25.81
CA LEU A 10 4.87 1.02 -24.41
C LEU A 10 3.67 0.51 -23.63
N ALA A 11 2.47 0.52 -24.23
CA ALA A 11 1.27 -0.05 -23.62
C ALA A 11 1.42 -1.56 -23.38
N ALA A 12 1.91 -2.31 -24.37
CA ALA A 12 2.18 -3.74 -24.24
C ALA A 12 3.23 -4.04 -23.15
N TYR A 13 4.29 -3.22 -23.06
CA TYR A 13 5.27 -3.32 -21.99
C TYR A 13 4.64 -3.05 -20.61
N ARG A 14 3.81 -2.02 -20.48
CA ARG A 14 3.10 -1.72 -19.22
C ARG A 14 2.13 -2.83 -18.82
N ALA A 15 1.48 -3.48 -19.77
CA ALA A 15 0.58 -4.62 -19.52
C ALA A 15 1.30 -5.83 -18.91
N THR A 16 2.64 -5.89 -18.96
CA THR A 16 3.43 -6.87 -18.21
C THR A 16 3.59 -6.52 -16.72
N GLY A 17 3.02 -5.39 -16.28
CA GLY A 17 3.20 -4.77 -14.97
C GLY A 17 4.45 -3.89 -14.86
N ALA A 18 5.39 -3.97 -15.82
CA ALA A 18 6.62 -3.20 -15.73
C ALA A 18 6.42 -1.70 -16.02
N THR A 19 7.28 -0.86 -15.44
CA THR A 19 7.35 0.57 -15.73
C THR A 19 8.79 0.99 -15.91
N LEU A 20 9.07 1.63 -17.05
CA LEU A 20 10.41 2.08 -17.41
C LEU A 20 10.98 3.04 -16.35
N PRO A 21 12.31 3.14 -16.23
CA PRO A 21 12.94 4.16 -15.40
C PRO A 21 12.44 5.56 -15.78
N PHE A 22 12.34 6.45 -14.80
CA PHE A 22 11.90 7.83 -14.98
C PHE A 22 10.43 8.02 -15.39
N ARG A 23 9.64 6.93 -15.42
CA ARG A 23 8.20 6.97 -15.67
C ARG A 23 7.42 6.78 -14.38
N ASP A 24 6.24 7.39 -14.35
CA ASP A 24 5.31 7.29 -13.25
C ASP A 24 4.63 5.91 -13.22
N PRO A 25 4.79 5.13 -12.13
CA PRO A 25 4.13 3.84 -12.00
C PRO A 25 2.68 3.95 -11.47
N ARG A 26 2.18 5.15 -11.16
CA ARG A 26 0.85 5.33 -10.54
C ARG A 26 -0.32 5.14 -11.48
N GLY A 27 -0.11 5.35 -12.79
CA GLY A 27 -1.10 4.97 -13.80
C GLY A 27 -1.32 3.46 -13.80
N ALA A 28 -2.51 3.04 -14.18
CA ALA A 28 -2.84 1.64 -14.38
C ALA A 28 -2.01 1.02 -15.52
N HIS A 29 -1.76 -0.27 -15.38
CA HIS A 29 -0.89 -1.07 -16.23
C HIS A 29 -1.68 -1.86 -17.27
N GLY A 30 -2.98 -2.04 -17.05
CA GLY A 30 -3.81 -2.89 -17.91
C GLY A 30 -3.55 -4.38 -17.67
N ILE A 31 -3.21 -4.71 -16.43
CA ILE A 31 -2.94 -6.07 -15.94
C ILE A 31 -4.19 -6.63 -15.22
N GLU A 32 -4.13 -7.86 -14.72
CA GLU A 32 -5.28 -8.54 -14.10
C GLU A 32 -5.80 -7.81 -12.85
N MET A 33 -4.92 -7.18 -12.06
CA MET A 33 -5.30 -6.49 -10.82
C MET A 33 -4.53 -5.18 -10.61
N GLU A 34 -5.27 -4.14 -10.23
CA GLU A 34 -4.77 -2.83 -9.76
C GLU A 34 -5.34 -2.56 -8.36
N GLY A 35 -4.51 -2.38 -7.35
CA GLY A 35 -4.94 -2.04 -6.00
C GLY A 35 -4.48 -0.65 -5.57
N TYR A 36 -5.39 0.05 -4.91
CA TYR A 36 -5.22 1.38 -4.35
C TYR A 36 -5.53 1.30 -2.87
N TYR A 37 -4.67 1.87 -2.04
CA TYR A 37 -4.80 1.79 -0.58
C TYR A 37 -4.47 3.14 0.03
N TRP A 38 -5.38 3.64 0.86
CA TRP A 38 -5.22 4.84 1.66
C TRP A 38 -5.37 4.48 3.13
N ARG A 39 -4.47 5.02 3.94
CA ARG A 39 -4.49 4.86 5.38
C ARG A 39 -4.36 6.21 6.04
N VAL A 40 -5.38 6.58 6.79
CA VAL A 40 -5.42 7.76 7.65
C VAL A 40 -5.06 7.33 9.06
N THR A 41 -4.17 8.08 9.70
CA THR A 41 -3.70 7.85 11.07
C THR A 41 -3.77 9.14 11.85
N ASP A 42 -4.57 9.16 12.90
CA ASP A 42 -4.59 10.22 13.91
C ASP A 42 -3.90 9.71 15.18
N PRO A 43 -2.64 10.12 15.45
CA PRO A 43 -1.90 9.67 16.61
C PRO A 43 -2.46 10.18 17.94
N TRP A 44 -3.24 11.28 17.94
CA TRP A 44 -3.77 11.87 19.17
C TRP A 44 -4.98 11.12 19.70
N SER A 45 -5.92 10.78 18.80
CA SER A 45 -7.10 10.00 19.16
C SER A 45 -6.87 8.48 19.12
N GLY A 46 -5.77 8.02 18.51
CA GLY A 46 -5.53 6.59 18.24
C GLY A 46 -6.36 6.06 17.08
N GLN A 47 -7.03 6.94 16.32
CA GLN A 47 -7.91 6.55 15.22
C GLN A 47 -7.10 6.19 13.97
N VAL A 48 -7.46 5.07 13.36
CA VAL A 48 -6.98 4.64 12.05
C VAL A 48 -8.18 4.38 11.15
N ILE A 49 -8.10 4.82 9.90
CA ILE A 49 -9.09 4.55 8.87
C ILE A 49 -8.36 4.08 7.62
N VAL A 50 -8.83 3.00 7.02
CA VAL A 50 -8.29 2.43 5.80
C VAL A 50 -9.39 2.38 4.76
N ALA A 51 -9.11 2.92 3.58
CA ALA A 51 -9.90 2.70 2.38
C ALA A 51 -9.05 1.97 1.34
N LEU A 52 -9.63 0.97 0.70
CA LEU A 52 -8.97 0.27 -0.40
C LEU A 52 -9.91 0.07 -1.57
N CYS A 53 -9.33 0.02 -2.77
CA CYS A 53 -10.00 -0.34 -4.00
C CYS A 53 -9.11 -1.27 -4.82
N GLY A 54 -9.51 -2.53 -4.98
CA GLY A 54 -8.87 -3.48 -5.89
C GLY A 54 -9.70 -3.61 -7.16
N VAL A 55 -9.24 -3.02 -8.27
CA VAL A 55 -9.82 -3.21 -9.61
C VAL A 55 -9.27 -4.50 -10.20
N SER A 56 -10.14 -5.35 -10.69
CA SER A 56 -9.79 -6.63 -11.31
C SER A 56 -10.41 -6.76 -12.70
N SER A 57 -9.59 -7.24 -13.63
CA SER A 57 -9.99 -7.55 -14.99
C SER A 57 -10.61 -8.94 -15.05
N ALA A 58 -11.76 -9.08 -15.70
CA ALA A 58 -12.46 -10.35 -15.89
C ALA A 58 -13.22 -10.36 -17.23
N PRO A 59 -13.58 -11.54 -17.78
CA PRO A 59 -14.50 -11.62 -18.91
C PRO A 59 -15.79 -10.83 -18.61
N GLY A 60 -16.20 -9.94 -19.52
CA GLY A 60 -17.34 -9.03 -19.33
C GLY A 60 -17.01 -7.68 -18.70
N GLY A 61 -15.72 -7.37 -18.50
CA GLY A 61 -15.25 -6.05 -18.05
C GLY A 61 -14.78 -6.00 -16.60
N ASN A 62 -14.17 -4.89 -16.23
CA ASN A 62 -13.54 -4.70 -14.92
C ASN A 62 -14.57 -4.61 -13.80
N TRP A 63 -14.26 -5.22 -12.68
CA TRP A 63 -15.00 -5.11 -11.42
C TRP A 63 -14.06 -4.63 -10.32
N ALA A 64 -14.60 -4.30 -9.14
CA ALA A 64 -13.76 -3.94 -8.01
C ALA A 64 -14.22 -4.58 -6.71
N VAL A 65 -13.26 -4.70 -5.78
CA VAL A 65 -13.53 -4.80 -4.35
C VAL A 65 -13.20 -3.45 -3.71
N VAL A 66 -14.11 -2.93 -2.91
CA VAL A 66 -13.91 -1.72 -2.11
C VAL A 66 -14.12 -2.09 -0.65
N ALA A 67 -13.23 -1.68 0.23
CA ALA A 67 -13.43 -1.84 1.67
C ALA A 67 -13.06 -0.55 2.43
N LEU A 68 -13.83 -0.28 3.48
CA LEU A 68 -13.59 0.77 4.47
C LEU A 68 -13.48 0.08 5.84
N ALA A 69 -12.35 0.24 6.50
CA ALA A 69 -12.08 -0.36 7.80
C ALA A 69 -11.54 0.68 8.78
N ALA A 70 -11.77 0.49 10.07
CA ALA A 70 -11.32 1.46 11.07
C ALA A 70 -11.00 0.84 12.43
N HIS A 71 -10.05 1.46 13.11
CA HIS A 71 -9.67 1.17 14.50
C HIS A 71 -9.76 2.46 15.32
N PRO A 72 -10.25 2.42 16.57
CA PRO A 72 -10.79 1.24 17.27
C PRO A 72 -12.21 0.87 16.83
N GLY A 73 -12.67 -0.30 17.28
CA GLY A 73 -14.06 -0.74 17.14
C GLY A 73 -14.31 -1.87 16.14
N GLY A 74 -13.26 -2.39 15.48
CA GLY A 74 -13.40 -3.53 14.55
C GLY A 74 -14.28 -3.25 13.33
N PHE A 75 -14.43 -1.97 12.96
CA PHE A 75 -15.31 -1.57 11.89
C PHE A 75 -14.78 -2.06 10.55
N LEU A 76 -15.62 -2.75 9.79
CA LEU A 76 -15.36 -3.16 8.42
C LEU A 76 -16.65 -3.12 7.61
N ARG A 77 -16.59 -2.48 6.45
CA ARG A 77 -17.61 -2.50 5.41
C ARG A 77 -16.93 -2.79 4.09
N GLN A 78 -17.59 -3.60 3.26
CA GLN A 78 -17.08 -3.97 1.94
C GLN A 78 -18.20 -3.92 0.91
N SER A 79 -17.82 -3.65 -0.32
CA SER A 79 -18.69 -3.67 -1.48
C SER A 79 -17.93 -4.25 -2.68
N MET A 80 -18.67 -4.87 -3.61
CA MET A 80 -18.10 -5.43 -4.83
C MET A 80 -18.79 -4.84 -6.08
N PRO A 81 -18.48 -3.58 -6.44
CA PRO A 81 -19.02 -2.98 -7.66
C PRO A 81 -18.72 -3.81 -8.90
N ARG A 82 -19.75 -4.03 -9.72
CA ARG A 82 -19.64 -4.82 -10.96
C ARG A 82 -18.95 -4.07 -12.11
N SER A 83 -18.70 -2.77 -11.94
CA SER A 83 -18.03 -1.90 -12.89
C SER A 83 -16.97 -1.08 -12.17
N ALA A 84 -15.76 -1.06 -12.71
CA ALA A 84 -14.67 -0.24 -12.21
C ALA A 84 -13.73 0.20 -13.34
N THR A 85 -13.03 1.31 -13.13
CA THR A 85 -12.04 1.85 -14.05
C THR A 85 -10.82 2.31 -13.27
N ALA A 86 -9.66 2.20 -13.91
CA ALA A 86 -8.38 2.67 -13.39
C ALA A 86 -7.71 3.53 -14.46
N ALA A 87 -7.26 4.72 -14.08
CA ALA A 87 -6.71 5.69 -15.02
C ALA A 87 -5.35 5.22 -15.55
N LEU A 88 -5.19 5.15 -16.87
CA LEU A 88 -3.97 4.62 -17.50
C LEU A 88 -2.76 5.56 -17.40
N SER A 89 -3.01 6.87 -17.39
CA SER A 89 -1.95 7.89 -17.50
C SER A 89 -1.47 8.39 -16.14
N ASP A 90 -2.37 8.47 -15.16
CA ASP A 90 -2.14 9.11 -13.87
C ASP A 90 -2.76 8.29 -12.73
N LEU A 91 -2.51 8.69 -11.48
CA LEU A 91 -3.18 8.09 -10.32
C LEU A 91 -4.69 8.38 -10.37
N GLY A 92 -5.51 7.34 -10.55
CA GLY A 92 -6.95 7.47 -10.45
C GLY A 92 -7.69 6.14 -10.54
N VAL A 93 -8.79 6.02 -9.78
CA VAL A 93 -9.66 4.85 -9.76
C VAL A 93 -11.10 5.25 -9.51
N SER A 94 -12.03 4.53 -10.14
CA SER A 94 -13.46 4.64 -9.91
C SER A 94 -14.09 3.26 -9.86
N ALA A 95 -14.90 2.99 -8.85
CA ALA A 95 -15.64 1.75 -8.66
C ALA A 95 -17.14 2.06 -8.62
N GLY A 96 -17.70 2.40 -9.80
CA GLY A 96 -19.08 2.84 -9.93
C GLY A 96 -19.35 4.11 -9.11
N THR A 97 -20.43 4.08 -8.33
CA THR A 97 -20.76 5.16 -7.38
C THR A 97 -20.12 4.95 -5.99
N VAL A 98 -19.49 3.80 -5.74
CA VAL A 98 -19.05 3.38 -4.40
C VAL A 98 -17.73 4.02 -3.99
N LEU A 99 -16.78 4.19 -4.92
CA LEU A 99 -15.52 4.85 -4.65
C LEU A 99 -15.03 5.61 -5.86
N GLN A 100 -14.54 6.84 -5.65
CA GLN A 100 -13.85 7.64 -6.64
C GLN A 100 -12.61 8.24 -5.99
N ALA A 101 -11.47 8.12 -6.66
CA ALA A 101 -10.23 8.71 -6.22
C ALA A 101 -9.45 9.21 -7.43
N ALA A 102 -9.05 10.48 -7.39
CA ALA A 102 -8.21 11.09 -8.40
C ALA A 102 -7.50 12.30 -7.81
N GLY A 103 -6.24 12.50 -8.19
CA GLY A 103 -5.44 13.64 -7.72
C GLY A 103 -5.30 13.64 -6.20
N ASP A 104 -5.91 14.63 -5.55
CA ASP A 104 -5.85 14.90 -4.11
C ASP A 104 -7.11 14.46 -3.35
N HIS A 105 -8.10 13.86 -4.01
CA HIS A 105 -9.39 13.55 -3.40
C HIS A 105 -9.71 12.06 -3.43
N VAL A 106 -10.33 11.57 -2.36
CA VAL A 106 -10.89 10.22 -2.25
C VAL A 106 -12.28 10.32 -1.62
N THR A 107 -13.28 9.78 -2.31
CA THR A 107 -14.64 9.58 -1.82
C THR A 107 -14.97 8.10 -1.83
N ALA A 108 -15.59 7.62 -0.76
CA ALA A 108 -16.13 6.27 -0.69
C ALA A 108 -17.49 6.29 0.03
N HIS A 109 -18.49 5.65 -0.56
CA HIS A 109 -19.85 5.53 -0.05
C HIS A 109 -20.30 4.08 -0.20
N LEU A 110 -20.02 3.26 0.83
CA LEU A 110 -20.30 1.83 0.78
C LEU A 110 -21.73 1.51 1.28
N ALA A 111 -22.20 2.27 2.26
CA ALA A 111 -23.51 2.18 2.89
C ALA A 111 -23.78 3.48 3.66
N THR A 112 -25.01 3.68 4.16
CA THR A 112 -25.39 4.89 4.93
C THR A 112 -24.53 5.13 6.17
N ASP A 113 -23.94 4.08 6.73
CA ASP A 113 -23.08 4.09 7.92
C ASP A 113 -21.59 3.97 7.58
N ALA A 114 -21.20 4.16 6.31
CA ALA A 114 -19.88 3.81 5.81
C ALA A 114 -19.41 4.74 4.71
N HIS A 115 -19.04 5.96 5.10
CA HIS A 115 -18.60 7.02 4.19
C HIS A 115 -17.18 7.49 4.49
N LEU A 116 -16.46 7.90 3.47
CA LEU A 116 -15.20 8.60 3.57
C LEU A 116 -15.18 9.72 2.53
N SER A 117 -14.85 10.92 2.95
CA SER A 117 -14.50 12.02 2.05
C SER A 117 -13.23 12.64 2.61
N LEU A 118 -12.12 12.50 1.89
CA LEU A 118 -10.86 13.14 2.28
C LEU A 118 -10.27 13.93 1.11
N ARG A 119 -9.65 15.05 1.45
CA ARG A 119 -8.78 15.84 0.57
C ARG A 119 -7.39 15.89 1.17
N VAL A 120 -6.40 15.71 0.32
CA VAL A 120 -4.97 15.70 0.67
C VAL A 120 -4.40 17.10 0.44
N HIS A 121 -3.79 17.65 1.49
CA HIS A 121 -3.10 18.94 1.48
C HIS A 121 -1.62 18.75 1.82
N ASP A 122 -0.75 19.58 1.25
CA ASP A 122 0.70 19.56 1.47
C ASP A 122 1.34 18.15 1.41
N PRO A 123 1.12 17.40 0.31
CA PRO A 123 1.52 16.00 0.25
C PRO A 123 3.04 15.85 0.26
N THR A 124 3.55 14.96 1.10
CA THR A 124 4.92 14.45 0.94
C THR A 124 4.90 13.26 0.00
N LEU A 125 5.21 13.55 -1.26
CA LEU A 125 5.24 12.55 -2.32
C LEU A 125 6.55 11.79 -2.36
N TRP A 126 6.54 10.66 -3.06
CA TRP A 126 7.74 9.90 -3.38
C TRP A 126 8.78 10.77 -4.12
N PRO A 127 10.02 10.91 -3.61
CA PRO A 127 10.99 11.86 -4.17
C PRO A 127 11.85 11.30 -5.31
N HIS A 128 11.94 9.97 -5.47
CA HIS A 128 12.86 9.38 -6.45
C HIS A 128 12.24 9.35 -7.86
N ARG A 129 12.90 10.05 -8.78
CA ARG A 129 12.45 10.14 -10.17
C ARG A 129 12.69 8.87 -10.97
N ALA A 130 13.79 8.15 -10.74
CA ALA A 130 14.17 7.01 -11.58
C ALA A 130 13.30 5.77 -11.36
N PHE A 131 12.93 5.46 -10.13
CA PHE A 131 12.26 4.21 -9.75
C PHE A 131 11.38 4.42 -8.52
N GLY A 132 10.27 3.69 -8.46
CA GLY A 132 9.32 3.64 -7.33
C GLY A 132 9.76 2.70 -6.20
N GLY A 133 8.77 2.16 -5.47
CA GLY A 133 8.99 1.38 -4.25
C GLY A 133 9.85 0.14 -4.45
N LEU A 134 9.77 -0.51 -5.61
CA LEU A 134 10.50 -1.75 -5.92
C LEU A 134 11.92 -1.57 -6.46
N GLY A 135 12.42 -0.35 -6.62
CA GLY A 135 13.75 -0.19 -7.24
C GLY A 135 13.75 -0.62 -8.71
N PRO A 136 14.88 -1.13 -9.21
CA PRO A 136 14.99 -1.62 -10.58
C PRO A 136 14.00 -2.72 -10.96
N ALA A 137 13.50 -3.50 -9.98
CA ALA A 137 12.53 -4.56 -10.24
C ALA A 137 11.21 -4.01 -10.84
N GLN A 138 10.90 -2.72 -10.62
CA GLN A 138 9.79 -2.04 -11.31
C GLN A 138 9.87 -2.18 -12.84
N ALA A 139 11.06 -2.21 -13.43
CA ALA A 139 11.25 -2.28 -14.88
C ALA A 139 11.31 -3.72 -15.42
N VAL A 140 11.19 -4.74 -14.57
CA VAL A 140 11.22 -6.15 -14.96
C VAL A 140 9.80 -6.61 -15.30
N PRO A 141 9.53 -7.10 -16.52
CA PRO A 141 8.22 -7.66 -16.91
C PRO A 141 7.81 -8.90 -16.12
N GLY A 142 6.51 -9.05 -15.87
CA GLY A 142 5.90 -10.29 -15.43
C GLY A 142 6.22 -10.69 -13.98
N LEU A 143 6.48 -9.73 -13.10
CA LEU A 143 6.53 -10.03 -11.67
C LEU A 143 5.12 -10.34 -11.15
N GLY A 144 5.00 -11.29 -10.22
CA GLY A 144 3.70 -11.67 -9.68
C GLY A 144 2.95 -10.50 -9.03
N GLN A 145 3.69 -9.60 -8.37
CA GLN A 145 3.14 -8.38 -7.78
C GLN A 145 4.15 -7.24 -7.80
N TYR A 146 3.63 -6.03 -7.96
CA TYR A 146 4.35 -4.77 -7.90
C TYR A 146 3.81 -3.90 -6.77
N TRP A 147 4.64 -3.00 -6.24
CA TRP A 147 4.29 -2.14 -5.11
C TRP A 147 4.95 -0.78 -5.20
N HIS A 148 4.19 0.27 -4.89
CA HIS A 148 4.68 1.63 -4.84
C HIS A 148 3.97 2.49 -3.79
N PRO A 149 4.65 2.87 -2.69
CA PRO A 149 4.17 3.92 -1.81
C PRO A 149 4.37 5.27 -2.51
N HIS A 150 3.30 6.03 -2.68
CA HIS A 150 3.36 7.31 -3.40
C HIS A 150 3.07 8.52 -2.52
N LEU A 151 2.38 8.34 -1.38
CA LEU A 151 2.11 9.37 -0.38
C LEU A 151 2.68 8.91 0.98
N LEU A 152 3.63 9.67 1.53
CA LEU A 152 4.39 9.34 2.74
C LEU A 152 4.08 10.29 3.90
N GLY A 153 2.90 10.90 3.86
CA GLY A 153 2.46 11.94 4.77
C GLY A 153 1.72 13.05 4.04
N ALA A 154 0.72 13.60 4.68
CA ALA A 154 -0.03 14.76 4.24
C ALA A 154 -0.78 15.38 5.41
N ARG A 155 -1.28 16.59 5.21
CA ARG A 155 -2.41 17.14 5.96
C ARG A 155 -3.71 16.71 5.29
N LEU A 156 -4.76 16.57 6.08
CA LEU A 156 -6.05 16.11 5.59
C LEU A 156 -7.15 17.11 5.91
N GLU A 157 -8.16 17.11 5.05
CA GLU A 157 -9.44 17.76 5.28
C GLU A 157 -10.55 16.77 4.94
N GLY A 158 -11.65 16.82 5.67
CA GLY A 158 -12.83 16.01 5.43
C GLY A 158 -13.22 15.16 6.63
N HIS A 159 -14.03 14.15 6.39
CA HIS A 159 -14.63 13.33 7.44
C HIS A 159 -14.87 11.89 6.99
N ALA A 160 -15.07 11.02 7.96
CA ALA A 160 -15.55 9.66 7.76
C ALA A 160 -16.79 9.38 8.61
N VAL A 161 -17.74 8.62 8.07
CA VAL A 161 -18.86 8.04 8.82
C VAL A 161 -18.57 6.55 8.98
N LEU A 162 -18.48 6.10 10.22
CA LEU A 162 -18.05 4.76 10.62
C LEU A 162 -19.02 4.21 11.66
N GLY A 163 -20.12 3.63 11.19
CA GLY A 163 -21.24 3.21 12.02
C GLY A 163 -22.08 4.41 12.43
N ASP A 164 -22.21 4.62 13.73
CA ASP A 164 -22.88 5.76 14.36
C ASP A 164 -21.94 6.96 14.57
N ARG A 165 -20.63 6.79 14.32
CA ARG A 165 -19.62 7.83 14.55
C ARG A 165 -19.33 8.61 13.27
N THR A 166 -19.20 9.93 13.43
CA THR A 166 -18.56 10.79 12.44
C THR A 166 -17.20 11.23 12.99
N VAL A 167 -16.16 11.04 12.19
CA VAL A 167 -14.77 11.34 12.54
C VAL A 167 -14.26 12.47 11.64
N ASP A 168 -13.77 13.55 12.24
CA ASP A 168 -13.05 14.61 11.54
C ASP A 168 -11.61 14.19 11.24
N LEU A 169 -11.10 14.55 10.05
CA LEU A 169 -9.75 14.13 9.61
C LEU A 169 -8.68 15.21 9.76
N GLY A 170 -9.01 16.41 10.25
CA GLY A 170 -8.13 17.57 10.25
C GLY A 170 -6.85 17.42 11.09
N GLY A 171 -6.89 16.57 12.12
CA GLY A 171 -5.75 16.24 12.99
C GLY A 171 -4.91 15.05 12.49
N ALA A 172 -5.35 14.37 11.44
CA ALA A 172 -4.74 13.13 10.98
C ALA A 172 -3.71 13.34 9.86
N THR A 173 -2.93 12.31 9.58
CA THR A 173 -2.05 12.22 8.41
C THR A 173 -2.42 11.02 7.54
N ALA A 174 -1.98 11.02 6.28
CA ALA A 174 -2.22 9.91 5.36
C ALA A 174 -0.95 9.29 4.80
N TYR A 175 -1.05 8.00 4.60
CA TYR A 175 -0.21 7.20 3.71
C TYR A 175 -1.07 6.66 2.56
N ALA A 176 -0.49 6.58 1.37
CA ALA A 176 -1.15 5.93 0.25
C ALA A 176 -0.17 5.20 -0.68
N GLU A 177 -0.64 4.08 -1.20
CA GLU A 177 0.12 3.22 -2.09
C GLU A 177 -0.73 2.65 -3.22
N LYS A 178 -0.02 2.22 -4.26
CA LYS A 178 -0.56 1.42 -5.35
C LYS A 178 0.18 0.09 -5.41
N ASN A 179 -0.55 -1.00 -5.60
CA ASN A 179 0.00 -2.30 -5.97
C ASN A 179 -0.71 -2.80 -7.23
N TRP A 180 -0.08 -3.71 -7.97
CA TRP A 180 -0.66 -4.27 -9.18
C TRP A 180 0.05 -5.57 -9.55
N GLY A 181 -0.57 -6.40 -10.38
CA GLY A 181 0.00 -7.68 -10.79
C GLY A 181 -1.06 -8.66 -11.27
N ALA A 182 -0.64 -9.90 -11.46
CA ALA A 182 -1.56 -11.00 -11.80
C ALA A 182 -2.50 -11.36 -10.64
N GLY A 183 -2.12 -10.99 -9.42
CA GLY A 183 -2.85 -11.24 -8.17
C GLY A 183 -1.94 -11.05 -6.97
N PHE A 184 -2.42 -11.44 -5.80
CA PHE A 184 -1.57 -11.54 -4.61
C PHE A 184 -0.67 -12.78 -4.71
N PRO A 185 0.59 -12.72 -4.25
CA PRO A 185 1.47 -13.87 -4.23
C PRO A 185 0.96 -14.90 -3.22
N ARG A 186 1.47 -16.14 -3.30
CA ARG A 186 1.09 -17.22 -2.37
C ARG A 186 1.32 -16.86 -0.90
N ARG A 187 2.33 -16.04 -0.64
CA ARG A 187 2.68 -15.52 0.67
C ARG A 187 3.18 -14.10 0.53
N TRP A 188 2.60 -13.19 1.29
CA TRP A 188 3.03 -11.81 1.40
C TRP A 188 3.06 -11.33 2.84
N TRP A 189 3.83 -10.28 3.04
CA TRP A 189 3.83 -9.50 4.25
C TRP A 189 3.91 -8.03 3.89
N TRP A 190 3.20 -7.23 4.65
CA TRP A 190 3.14 -5.80 4.47
C TRP A 190 3.12 -5.12 5.82
N GLY A 191 3.62 -3.89 5.88
CA GLY A 191 3.43 -3.05 7.04
C GLY A 191 3.66 -1.59 6.72
N GLN A 192 2.95 -0.73 7.44
CA GLN A 192 3.11 0.70 7.40
C GLN A 192 2.89 1.30 8.78
N ALA A 193 3.65 2.33 9.13
CA ALA A 193 3.40 3.10 10.34
C ALA A 193 3.70 4.59 10.15
N GLN A 194 2.83 5.39 10.75
CA GLN A 194 3.01 6.78 11.17
C GLN A 194 2.64 6.86 12.66
N GLY A 195 2.63 8.05 13.26
CA GLY A 195 2.32 8.20 14.69
C GLY A 195 3.47 7.79 15.61
N PHE A 196 4.70 7.96 15.13
CA PHE A 196 5.91 7.95 15.93
C PHE A 196 6.02 9.26 16.73
N ASP A 197 6.95 9.32 17.68
CA ASP A 197 7.30 10.54 18.43
C ASP A 197 7.90 11.66 17.54
N ASP A 198 8.33 11.33 16.32
CA ASP A 198 8.69 12.29 15.29
C ASP A 198 7.66 12.23 14.14
N PRO A 199 6.86 13.30 13.90
CA PRO A 199 5.81 13.31 12.89
C PRO A 199 6.35 13.27 11.45
N GLY A 200 7.65 13.48 11.25
CA GLY A 200 8.32 13.32 9.96
C GLY A 200 8.63 11.86 9.61
N LEU A 201 8.25 10.89 10.44
CA LEU A 201 8.53 9.47 10.22
C LEU A 201 7.35 8.77 9.56
N CYS A 202 7.65 8.12 8.43
CA CYS A 202 6.78 7.14 7.82
C CYS A 202 7.61 5.92 7.46
N VAL A 203 7.25 4.76 7.99
CA VAL A 203 7.88 3.48 7.66
C VAL A 203 6.89 2.67 6.85
N ALA A 204 7.33 2.07 5.75
CA ALA A 204 6.53 1.14 4.97
C ALA A 204 7.40 0.00 4.46
N PHE A 205 6.87 -1.21 4.41
CA PHE A 205 7.51 -2.34 3.77
C PHE A 205 6.47 -3.23 3.10
N ALA A 206 6.88 -3.84 2.00
CA ALA A 206 6.10 -4.86 1.32
C ALA A 206 7.05 -5.94 0.81
N GLY A 207 6.65 -7.19 0.97
CA GLY A 207 7.42 -8.32 0.49
C GLY A 207 6.57 -9.54 0.28
N GLY A 208 7.17 -10.51 -0.41
CA GLY A 208 6.55 -11.77 -0.72
C GLY A 208 7.58 -12.73 -1.29
N VAL A 209 7.10 -13.93 -1.58
CA VAL A 209 7.92 -14.96 -2.24
C VAL A 209 7.82 -14.78 -3.74
N LEU A 210 8.94 -14.38 -4.38
CA LEU A 210 9.05 -14.41 -5.83
C LEU A 210 9.23 -15.86 -6.27
N GLU A 211 8.28 -16.36 -7.05
CA GLU A 211 8.34 -17.68 -7.66
C GLU A 211 8.66 -17.54 -9.16
N ARG A 212 9.80 -18.08 -9.60
CA ARG A 212 10.16 -18.16 -11.02
C ARG A 212 10.71 -19.56 -11.32
N GLY A 213 9.82 -20.44 -11.78
CA GLY A 213 10.14 -21.88 -11.91
C GLY A 213 10.42 -22.48 -10.52
N PRO A 214 11.50 -23.25 -10.34
CA PRO A 214 11.84 -23.86 -9.04
C PRO A 214 12.40 -22.86 -8.02
N LEU A 215 12.77 -21.65 -8.45
CA LEU A 215 13.39 -20.64 -7.60
C LEU A 215 12.32 -19.91 -6.78
N LYS A 216 12.45 -19.99 -5.44
CA LYS A 216 11.64 -19.25 -4.47
C LYS A 216 12.54 -18.30 -3.70
N LEU A 217 12.42 -17.00 -3.98
CA LEU A 217 13.24 -15.99 -3.32
C LEU A 217 12.33 -15.01 -2.55
N PRO A 218 12.42 -14.95 -1.21
CA PRO A 218 11.77 -13.89 -0.47
C PRO A 218 12.43 -12.56 -0.82
N ALA A 219 11.63 -11.59 -1.23
CA ALA A 219 12.07 -10.23 -1.49
C ALA A 219 11.24 -9.26 -0.65
N THR A 220 11.88 -8.23 -0.10
CA THR A 220 11.20 -7.18 0.64
C THR A 220 11.76 -5.84 0.21
N SER A 221 10.87 -4.88 -0.03
CA SER A 221 11.25 -3.47 -0.11
C SER A 221 10.95 -2.80 1.22
N VAL A 222 11.89 -2.01 1.71
CA VAL A 222 11.74 -1.19 2.91
C VAL A 222 11.91 0.28 2.54
N VAL A 223 10.91 1.08 2.89
CA VAL A 223 10.87 2.52 2.70
C VAL A 223 10.79 3.19 4.07
N VAL A 224 11.67 4.15 4.31
CA VAL A 224 11.61 4.99 5.51
C VAL A 224 11.75 6.44 5.10
N ARG A 225 10.68 7.21 5.28
CA ARG A 225 10.78 8.67 5.34
C ARG A 225 11.25 9.04 6.74
N LEU A 226 12.31 9.82 6.81
CA LEU A 226 12.82 10.48 8.01
C LEU A 226 12.90 11.98 7.71
N ARG A 227 11.84 12.71 8.04
CA ARG A 227 11.63 14.13 7.73
C ARG A 227 11.67 14.37 6.22
N ASP A 228 12.72 14.98 5.70
CA ASP A 228 12.88 15.31 4.27
C ASP A 228 13.65 14.23 3.50
N GLU A 229 14.23 13.25 4.20
CA GLU A 229 14.99 12.16 3.59
C GLU A 229 14.09 10.92 3.42
N VAL A 230 14.08 10.33 2.22
CA VAL A 230 13.44 9.02 1.99
C VAL A 230 14.51 7.99 1.68
N LEU A 231 14.62 7.00 2.56
CA LEU A 231 15.44 5.81 2.36
C LEU A 231 14.62 4.74 1.65
N ARG A 232 15.21 4.14 0.62
CA ARG A 232 14.68 2.92 0.00
C ARG A 232 15.74 1.83 0.01
N LEU A 233 15.48 0.76 0.75
CA LEU A 233 16.32 -0.42 0.82
C LEU A 233 15.59 -1.59 0.15
N VAL A 234 16.01 -1.92 -1.06
CA VAL A 234 15.41 -2.97 -1.87
C VAL A 234 16.51 -3.71 -2.66
N PRO A 235 16.39 -5.04 -2.87
CA PRO A 235 17.28 -5.76 -3.76
C PRO A 235 17.33 -5.17 -5.19
N PRO A 236 18.47 -5.26 -5.90
CA PRO A 236 19.74 -5.85 -5.47
C PRO A 236 20.64 -4.89 -4.67
N PHE A 237 20.23 -3.64 -4.46
CA PHE A 237 21.07 -2.61 -3.82
C PHE A 237 21.04 -2.64 -2.29
N ALA A 238 20.17 -3.47 -1.71
CA ALA A 238 20.15 -3.79 -0.30
C ALA A 238 19.91 -5.29 -0.11
N ILE A 239 20.45 -5.81 0.99
CA ILE A 239 20.13 -7.14 1.49
C ILE A 239 18.96 -6.99 2.46
N THR A 240 17.90 -7.74 2.23
CA THR A 240 16.69 -7.73 3.05
C THR A 240 16.37 -9.12 3.56
N ALA A 241 15.99 -9.22 4.83
CA ALA A 241 15.49 -10.44 5.45
C ALA A 241 14.19 -10.12 6.17
N ALA A 242 13.23 -11.03 6.05
CA ALA A 242 11.92 -10.94 6.69
C ALA A 242 11.60 -12.28 7.37
N ASP A 243 11.30 -12.20 8.66
CA ASP A 243 10.71 -13.28 9.45
C ASP A 243 9.36 -12.76 9.93
N THR A 244 8.30 -13.26 9.32
CA THR A 244 6.93 -12.78 9.51
C THR A 244 6.01 -13.96 9.77
N ARG A 245 5.03 -13.75 10.63
CA ARG A 245 3.92 -14.66 10.91
C ARG A 245 2.77 -13.84 11.48
N ASP A 246 1.60 -14.46 11.62
CA ASP A 246 0.50 -13.81 12.33
C ASP A 246 0.95 -13.39 13.74
N GLY A 247 0.69 -12.12 14.07
CA GLY A 247 1.11 -11.47 15.32
C GLY A 247 2.61 -11.14 15.48
N ALA A 248 3.50 -11.38 14.51
CA ALA A 248 4.91 -10.99 14.61
C ALA A 248 5.59 -10.69 13.27
N TRP A 249 6.26 -9.53 13.20
CA TRP A 249 7.04 -9.08 12.04
C TRP A 249 8.46 -8.72 12.48
N ARG A 250 9.46 -9.24 11.79
CA ARG A 250 10.88 -8.89 11.98
C ARG A 250 11.51 -8.67 10.62
N ILE A 251 11.76 -7.41 10.27
CA ILE A 251 12.36 -7.02 8.99
C ILE A 251 13.73 -6.41 9.25
N ARG A 252 14.72 -6.85 8.49
CA ARG A 252 16.07 -6.26 8.48
C ARG A 252 16.43 -5.89 7.06
N ALA A 253 16.82 -4.64 6.85
CA ALA A 253 17.29 -4.15 5.57
C ALA A 253 18.63 -3.45 5.72
N ARG A 254 19.58 -3.75 4.83
CA ARG A 254 20.93 -3.17 4.87
C ARG A 254 21.45 -2.87 3.47
N SER A 255 21.93 -1.65 3.29
CA SER A 255 22.76 -1.24 2.16
C SER A 255 24.19 -0.94 2.66
N PRO A 256 25.16 -0.57 1.80
CA PRO A 256 26.49 -0.19 2.25
C PRO A 256 26.48 0.96 3.28
N ARG A 257 25.52 1.90 3.16
CA ARG A 257 25.43 3.11 3.99
C ARG A 257 24.40 3.03 5.11
N HIS A 258 23.27 2.35 4.89
CA HIS A 258 22.12 2.40 5.79
C HIS A 258 21.77 1.02 6.33
N ARG A 259 21.23 0.99 7.55
CA ARG A 259 20.62 -0.19 8.15
C ARG A 259 19.29 0.19 8.79
N VAL A 260 18.27 -0.61 8.52
CA VAL A 260 16.93 -0.46 9.10
C VAL A 260 16.54 -1.79 9.73
N THR A 261 16.14 -1.77 11.00
CA THR A 261 15.53 -2.90 11.69
C THR A 261 14.11 -2.51 12.07
N ILE A 262 13.15 -3.37 11.77
CA ILE A 262 11.74 -3.19 12.08
C ILE A 262 11.27 -4.43 12.85
N GLU A 263 10.60 -4.21 13.96
CA GLU A 263 9.91 -5.23 14.73
C GLU A 263 8.46 -4.80 14.91
N GLY A 264 7.52 -5.73 14.79
CA GLY A 264 6.13 -5.43 15.03
C GLY A 264 5.31 -6.61 15.52
N ASP A 265 4.17 -6.30 16.11
CA ASP A 265 3.19 -7.24 16.66
C ASP A 265 1.78 -6.62 16.70
N GLY A 266 0.78 -7.43 17.05
CA GLY A 266 -0.63 -7.01 17.04
C GLY A 266 -1.03 -5.99 18.11
N ASN A 267 -0.16 -5.63 19.06
CA ASN A 267 -0.44 -4.69 20.16
C ASN A 267 -1.71 -5.02 20.97
N GLY A 268 -2.04 -6.30 21.12
CA GLY A 268 -3.25 -6.75 21.81
C GLY A 268 -4.56 -6.48 21.05
N SER A 269 -4.49 -5.99 19.80
CA SER A 269 -5.64 -5.89 18.90
C SER A 269 -5.85 -7.18 18.12
N GLU A 270 -7.05 -7.36 17.55
CA GLU A 270 -7.35 -8.46 16.63
C GLU A 270 -7.18 -8.00 15.18
N PRO A 271 -6.73 -8.90 14.26
CA PRO A 271 -6.61 -8.56 12.86
C PRO A 271 -7.99 -8.44 12.21
N HIS A 272 -8.11 -7.51 11.27
CA HIS A 272 -9.21 -7.51 10.31
C HIS A 272 -8.91 -8.52 9.21
N LEU A 273 -9.93 -9.22 8.74
CA LEU A 273 -9.83 -10.07 7.57
C LEU A 273 -10.23 -9.26 6.34
N LEU A 274 -9.23 -8.76 5.61
CA LEU A 274 -9.47 -7.97 4.42
C LEU A 274 -9.71 -8.86 3.19
N PRO A 275 -10.59 -8.42 2.27
CA PRO A 275 -10.93 -9.19 1.10
C PRO A 275 -9.78 -9.16 0.07
N VAL A 276 -9.32 -10.34 -0.33
CA VAL A 276 -8.35 -10.53 -1.40
C VAL A 276 -9.11 -10.93 -2.67
N PRO A 277 -9.02 -10.16 -3.77
CA PRO A 277 -9.73 -10.49 -4.99
C PRO A 277 -9.12 -11.72 -5.68
N ILE A 278 -9.98 -12.54 -6.28
CA ILE A 278 -9.59 -13.57 -7.24
C ILE A 278 -10.14 -13.11 -8.60
N PRO A 279 -9.31 -12.41 -9.41
CA PRO A 279 -9.79 -11.62 -10.55
C PRO A 279 -10.70 -12.38 -11.52
N ALA A 280 -10.26 -13.57 -11.95
CA ALA A 280 -10.96 -14.40 -12.93
C ALA A 280 -12.33 -14.91 -12.45
N GLU A 281 -12.50 -15.08 -11.14
CA GLU A 281 -13.70 -15.68 -10.54
C GLU A 281 -14.72 -14.65 -10.07
N ARG A 282 -14.42 -13.34 -10.18
CA ARG A 282 -15.29 -12.25 -9.69
C ARG A 282 -15.71 -12.43 -8.22
N ARG A 283 -14.81 -12.94 -7.38
CA ARG A 283 -15.04 -13.14 -5.95
C ARG A 283 -13.86 -12.71 -5.11
N THR A 284 -14.08 -12.64 -3.80
CA THR A 284 -13.04 -12.36 -2.81
C THR A 284 -12.86 -13.54 -1.86
N VAL A 285 -11.68 -13.62 -1.25
CA VAL A 285 -11.39 -14.52 -0.13
C VAL A 285 -10.77 -13.74 1.01
N ASN A 286 -11.14 -14.07 2.23
CA ASN A 286 -10.69 -13.39 3.44
C ASN A 286 -9.36 -13.98 3.92
N ARG A 287 -8.28 -13.73 3.16
CA ARG A 287 -6.93 -14.29 3.40
C ARG A 287 -5.91 -13.28 3.92
N ALA A 288 -6.20 -11.99 3.83
CA ALA A 288 -5.35 -10.94 4.35
C ALA A 288 -5.70 -10.70 5.83
N ARG A 289 -4.79 -11.07 6.74
CA ARG A 289 -4.91 -10.73 8.16
C ARG A 289 -4.18 -9.42 8.41
N GLN A 290 -4.92 -8.33 8.55
CA GLN A 290 -4.36 -7.00 8.74
C GLN A 290 -4.70 -6.43 10.12
N TYR A 291 -3.69 -6.24 10.95
CA TYR A 291 -3.78 -5.40 12.14
C TYR A 291 -3.82 -3.95 11.71
N LEU A 292 -4.87 -3.22 12.11
CA LEU A 292 -4.97 -1.80 11.78
C LEU A 292 -4.24 -0.90 12.79
N ALA A 293 -4.00 -1.38 14.01
CA ALA A 293 -3.29 -0.65 15.07
C ALA A 293 -2.38 -1.60 15.87
N GLY A 294 -1.50 -2.30 15.16
CA GLY A 294 -0.40 -3.02 15.75
C GLY A 294 0.70 -2.07 16.26
N ARG A 295 1.73 -2.64 16.85
CA ARG A 295 2.91 -1.89 17.33
C ARG A 295 4.05 -2.11 16.36
N MET A 296 4.76 -1.04 16.01
CA MET A 296 5.98 -1.09 15.21
C MET A 296 7.11 -0.35 15.92
N ARG A 297 8.20 -1.05 16.19
CA ARG A 297 9.50 -0.49 16.59
C ARG A 297 10.41 -0.42 15.39
N VAL A 298 11.09 0.71 15.23
CA VAL A 298 12.06 0.90 14.14
C VAL A 298 13.36 1.47 14.68
N GLU A 299 14.48 0.98 14.16
CA GLU A 299 15.80 1.61 14.29
C GLU A 299 16.37 1.88 12.91
N VAL A 300 16.77 3.13 12.68
CA VAL A 300 17.41 3.59 11.44
C VAL A 300 18.83 4.02 11.74
N ARG A 301 19.81 3.46 11.03
CA ARG A 301 21.23 3.80 11.17
C ARG A 301 21.85 4.24 9.86
N THR A 302 22.83 5.14 9.96
CA THR A 302 23.77 5.47 8.89
C THR A 302 25.18 5.15 9.37
N GLY A 303 25.82 4.15 8.77
CA GLY A 303 27.04 3.57 9.33
C GLY A 303 26.83 3.10 10.77
N ARG A 304 27.63 3.62 11.71
CA ARG A 304 27.50 3.34 13.15
C ARG A 304 26.53 4.27 13.88
N ARG A 305 26.10 5.39 13.29
CA ARG A 305 25.24 6.38 13.96
C ARG A 305 23.77 5.97 13.89
N VAL A 306 23.09 5.93 15.03
CA VAL A 306 21.62 5.85 15.09
C VAL A 306 21.07 7.21 14.67
N ARG A 307 20.25 7.21 13.62
CA ARG A 307 19.56 8.40 13.09
C ARG A 307 18.19 8.56 13.74
N TYR A 308 17.53 7.44 14.02
CA TYR A 308 16.24 7.40 14.68
C TYR A 308 16.05 6.03 15.34
N ARG A 309 15.39 6.02 16.51
CA ARG A 309 14.90 4.81 17.16
C ARG A 309 13.63 5.16 17.90
N GLY A 310 12.53 4.48 17.62
CA GLY A 310 11.25 4.76 18.25
C GLY A 310 10.19 3.72 17.93
N GLU A 311 8.99 4.02 18.36
CA GLU A 311 7.83 3.11 18.31
C GLU A 311 6.58 3.87 17.86
N SER A 312 5.74 3.21 17.07
CA SER A 312 4.37 3.62 16.79
C SER A 312 3.40 2.55 17.30
N PRO A 313 2.34 2.92 18.04
CA PRO A 313 1.29 2.00 18.47
C PRO A 313 0.16 1.85 17.44
N LEU A 314 0.27 2.48 16.26
CA LEU A 314 -0.75 2.54 15.21
C LEU A 314 -0.20 2.00 13.88
N ALA A 315 0.54 0.90 13.93
CA ALA A 315 1.07 0.25 12.75
C ALA A 315 0.00 -0.58 12.04
N GLY A 316 -0.11 -0.41 10.73
CA GLY A 316 -0.72 -1.39 9.84
C GLY A 316 0.25 -2.55 9.67
N LEU A 317 -0.14 -3.77 10.00
CA LEU A 317 0.71 -4.96 9.84
C LEU A 317 -0.12 -6.09 9.24
N GLU A 318 0.36 -6.66 8.14
CA GLU A 318 -0.36 -7.67 7.38
C GLU A 318 0.51 -8.88 7.06
N VAL A 319 -0.11 -10.04 7.15
CA VAL A 319 0.35 -11.27 6.51
C VAL A 319 -0.81 -11.88 5.75
N GLY A 320 -0.48 -12.48 4.61
CA GLY A 320 -1.40 -13.34 3.89
C GLY A 320 -0.68 -14.52 3.31
N ASP A 321 -1.37 -15.65 3.31
CA ASP A 321 -0.89 -16.95 2.85
C ASP A 321 -2.00 -17.63 2.02
N GLU A 322 -1.62 -18.49 1.08
CA GLU A 322 -2.51 -19.50 0.55
C GLU A 322 -2.87 -20.48 1.67
N ALA A 323 -4.17 -20.65 1.90
CA ALA A 323 -4.69 -21.71 2.75
C ALA A 323 -4.34 -23.09 2.19
#